data_AF-A0A8J3KDN8-F1
#
_entry.id   AF-A0A8J3KDN8-F1
#
_cell.length_a   1.000
_cell.length_b   1.000
_cell.length_c   1.000
_cell.angle_alpha   90.00
_cell.angle_beta   90.00
_cell.angle_gamma   90.00
#
_symmetry.space_group_name_H-M   'P 1'
#
loop_
_entity.id
_entity.type
_entity.pdbx_description
1 polymer ?
#
loop_
_entity_poly.entity_id
_entity_poly.type
_entity_poly.pdbx_seq_one_letter_code
_entity_poly.pdbx_strand_id
1 'polypeptide(L)'
;MAGDRRRDSGTPLGGVLRVKRGTSVELTIDIDLAGTPNWSQFVPVLARVDVIAGLVTGPVADRATFTAPTAKVVKSFEVGKGTGRVSFTYALGRVDEPCCLRVRGTDGNRSAPGLMGAGVDPSGPATDVIGAADPWLDLWFYGNPSWVLPS
;
A
#
# COMPACT_ATOMS: atom_id res chain seq x y z
N MET A 1 8.27 -16.19 -13.60
CA MET A 1 7.56 -15.30 -12.66
C MET A 1 6.10 -15.70 -12.65
N ALA A 2 5.62 -16.25 -11.54
CA ALA A 2 4.21 -16.62 -11.37
C ALA A 2 3.63 -15.69 -10.32
N GLY A 3 2.98 -14.62 -10.79
CA GLY A 3 2.05 -13.88 -9.94
C GLY A 3 0.89 -14.81 -9.58
N ASP A 4 0.53 -14.76 -8.31
CA ASP A 4 -0.62 -15.41 -7.67
C ASP A 4 -0.53 -16.94 -7.46
N ARG A 5 -0.53 -17.35 -6.19
CA ARG A 5 -0.58 -18.76 -5.75
C ARG A 5 -1.98 -19.37 -5.90
N ARG A 6 -2.99 -18.65 -6.40
CA ARG A 6 -4.28 -19.24 -6.82
C ARG A 6 -4.82 -18.57 -8.08
N ARG A 7 -4.51 -19.16 -9.24
CA ARG A 7 -5.02 -18.76 -10.57
C ARG A 7 -6.54 -18.58 -10.65
N ASP A 8 -7.28 -19.17 -9.72
CA ASP A 8 -8.73 -19.32 -9.81
C ASP A 8 -9.51 -18.44 -8.82
N SER A 9 -8.81 -17.70 -7.93
CA SER A 9 -9.47 -17.00 -6.81
C SER A 9 -8.89 -15.64 -6.40
N GLY A 10 -7.91 -15.11 -7.13
CA GLY A 10 -7.24 -13.85 -6.80
C GLY A 10 -7.22 -12.84 -7.96
N THR A 11 -6.56 -11.71 -7.73
CA THR A 11 -6.30 -10.68 -8.75
C THR A 11 -4.88 -10.14 -8.54
N PRO A 12 -4.12 -9.87 -9.61
CA PRO A 12 -2.79 -9.30 -9.46
C PRO A 12 -2.83 -7.86 -8.94
N LEU A 13 -1.67 -7.31 -8.58
CA LEU A 13 -1.49 -5.89 -8.30
C LEU A 13 -2.09 -5.02 -9.43
N GLY A 14 -2.93 -4.05 -9.06
CA GLY A 14 -3.64 -3.21 -10.03
C GLY A 14 -4.96 -3.80 -10.55
N GLY A 15 -5.30 -5.03 -10.16
CA GLY A 15 -6.47 -5.76 -10.65
C GLY A 15 -7.76 -5.48 -9.90
N VAL A 16 -8.84 -6.08 -10.38
CA VAL A 16 -10.16 -6.08 -9.75
C VAL A 16 -10.49 -7.51 -9.30
N LEU A 17 -10.85 -7.68 -8.04
CA LEU A 17 -11.38 -8.91 -7.46
C LEU A 17 -12.89 -8.77 -7.31
N ARG A 18 -13.66 -9.63 -7.98
CA ARG A 18 -15.12 -9.71 -7.84
C ARG A 18 -15.47 -10.92 -6.98
N VAL A 19 -16.22 -10.72 -5.91
CA VAL A 19 -16.60 -11.77 -4.95
C VAL A 19 -18.06 -11.62 -4.57
N LYS A 20 -18.65 -12.67 -4.01
CA LYS A 20 -19.96 -12.56 -3.38
C LYS A 20 -19.86 -11.66 -2.14
N ARG A 21 -20.91 -10.90 -1.85
CA ARG A 21 -21.05 -10.17 -0.58
C ARG A 21 -20.81 -11.11 0.62
N GLY A 22 -20.06 -10.63 1.60
CA GLY A 22 -19.72 -11.37 2.82
C GLY A 22 -18.58 -12.40 2.66
N THR A 23 -18.00 -12.53 1.46
CA THR A 23 -16.81 -13.36 1.23
C THR A 23 -15.63 -12.82 2.05
N SER A 24 -14.93 -13.71 2.74
CA SER A 24 -13.69 -13.38 3.43
C SER A 24 -12.56 -13.25 2.41
N VAL A 25 -11.85 -12.12 2.46
CA VAL A 25 -10.74 -11.80 1.56
C VAL A 25 -9.47 -11.56 2.36
N GLU A 26 -8.33 -11.95 1.78
CA GLU A 26 -7.00 -11.63 2.29
C GLU A 26 -6.18 -10.95 1.21
N LEU A 27 -5.28 -10.07 1.64
CA LEU A 27 -4.23 -9.49 0.81
C LEU A 27 -2.93 -10.20 1.16
N THR A 28 -2.29 -10.80 0.17
CA THR A 28 -0.93 -11.36 0.27
C THR A 28 0.06 -10.42 -0.42
N ILE A 29 1.19 -10.19 0.22
CA ILE A 29 2.21 -9.25 -0.23
C ILE A 29 3.54 -9.99 -0.21
N ASP A 30 4.12 -10.24 -1.38
CA ASP A 30 5.45 -10.79 -1.53
C ASP A 30 6.37 -9.71 -2.12
N ILE A 31 7.48 -9.42 -1.44
CA ILE A 31 8.44 -8.39 -1.86
C ILE A 31 9.84 -9.01 -1.92
N ASP A 32 10.49 -8.90 -3.08
CA ASP A 32 11.91 -9.14 -3.22
C ASP A 32 12.68 -7.90 -2.74
N LEU A 33 13.42 -8.05 -1.64
CA LEU A 33 14.25 -7.01 -1.05
C LEU A 33 15.44 -6.70 -1.96
N ALA A 34 15.84 -5.43 -1.98
CA ALA A 34 17.02 -5.02 -2.73
C ALA A 34 18.26 -5.75 -2.22
N GLY A 35 18.97 -6.41 -3.13
CA GLY A 35 20.24 -7.10 -2.84
C GLY A 35 21.47 -6.42 -3.43
N THR A 36 21.27 -5.34 -4.20
CA THR A 36 22.34 -4.66 -4.93
C THR A 36 22.25 -3.15 -4.71
N PRO A 37 23.38 -2.44 -4.79
CA PRO A 37 23.37 -0.99 -4.73
C PRO A 37 22.47 -0.35 -5.79
N ASN A 38 21.79 0.73 -5.42
CA ASN A 38 21.14 1.63 -6.38
C ASN A 38 22.19 2.57 -7.02
N TRP A 39 21.77 3.52 -7.84
CA TRP A 39 22.66 4.45 -8.53
C TRP A 39 23.39 5.45 -7.61
N SER A 40 22.97 5.56 -6.35
CA SER A 40 23.66 6.31 -5.28
C SER A 40 24.60 5.42 -4.45
N GLN A 41 24.93 4.23 -4.96
CA GLN A 41 25.99 3.35 -4.45
C GLN A 41 25.73 2.75 -3.06
N PHE A 42 24.47 2.67 -2.61
CA PHE A 42 24.09 1.90 -1.42
C PHE A 42 22.90 0.97 -1.69
N VAL A 43 22.76 -0.08 -0.87
CA VAL A 43 21.62 -1.01 -0.94
C VAL A 43 20.45 -0.39 -0.15
N PRO A 44 19.33 -0.05 -0.79
CA PRO A 44 18.19 0.50 -0.08
C PRO A 44 17.56 -0.54 0.83
N VAL A 45 17.23 -0.12 2.05
CA VAL A 45 16.62 -0.99 3.07
C VAL A 45 15.15 -0.65 3.17
N LEU A 46 14.29 -1.63 2.87
CA LEU A 46 12.87 -1.50 3.15
C LEU A 46 12.66 -1.65 4.65
N ALA A 47 12.11 -0.62 5.31
CA ALA A 47 11.88 -0.62 6.75
C ALA A 47 10.42 -0.95 7.10
N ARG A 48 9.46 -0.46 6.30
CA ARG A 48 8.02 -0.64 6.57
C ARG A 48 7.22 -0.84 5.29
N VAL A 49 6.16 -1.65 5.40
CA VAL A 49 5.14 -1.85 4.37
C VAL A 49 3.78 -1.54 4.96
N ASP A 50 3.03 -0.64 4.33
CA ASP A 50 1.70 -0.23 4.76
C ASP A 50 0.62 -0.75 3.79
N VAL A 51 -0.50 -1.19 4.36
CA VAL A 51 -1.76 -1.43 3.65
C VAL A 51 -2.65 -0.21 3.86
N ILE A 52 -3.02 0.42 2.76
CA ILE A 52 -3.98 1.50 2.69
C ILE A 52 -5.28 0.95 2.13
N ALA A 53 -6.39 1.24 2.78
CA ALA A 53 -7.72 0.83 2.33
C ALA A 53 -8.70 2.00 2.44
N GLY A 54 -9.66 2.06 1.52
CA GLY A 54 -10.77 3.01 1.55
C GLY A 54 -11.98 2.46 0.81
N LEU A 55 -13.18 2.83 1.27
CA LEU A 55 -14.43 2.44 0.61
C LEU A 55 -14.60 3.22 -0.70
N VAL A 56 -15.23 2.56 -1.68
CA VAL A 56 -15.67 3.19 -2.93
C VAL A 56 -17.16 3.51 -2.78
N THR A 57 -17.45 4.78 -2.48
CA THR A 57 -18.80 5.25 -2.13
C THR A 57 -19.67 5.62 -3.32
N GLY A 58 -19.21 5.35 -4.55
CA GLY A 58 -19.94 5.63 -5.78
C GLY A 58 -19.65 7.02 -6.38
N PRO A 59 -20.53 7.52 -7.27
CA PRO A 59 -20.34 8.79 -7.97
C PRO A 59 -20.32 9.99 -7.03
N VAL A 60 -19.59 11.03 -7.43
CA VAL A 60 -19.44 12.29 -6.67
C VAL A 60 -20.08 13.43 -7.45
N ALA A 61 -20.83 14.30 -6.76
CA ALA A 61 -21.56 15.40 -7.40
C ALA A 61 -20.61 16.51 -7.88
N ASP A 62 -19.61 16.85 -7.06
CA ASP A 62 -18.55 17.80 -7.41
C ASP A 62 -17.18 17.12 -7.31
N ARG A 63 -16.43 17.14 -8.41
CA ARG A 63 -15.10 16.56 -8.50
C ARG A 63 -14.04 17.44 -7.86
N ALA A 64 -14.27 18.76 -7.78
CA ALA A 64 -13.33 19.71 -7.20
C ALA A 64 -13.25 19.58 -5.67
N THR A 65 -14.33 19.15 -5.03
CA THR A 65 -14.39 18.96 -3.57
C THR A 65 -14.33 17.49 -3.17
N PHE A 66 -14.00 16.59 -4.10
CA PHE A 66 -13.99 15.16 -3.81
C PHE A 66 -12.94 14.81 -2.76
N THR A 67 -13.36 14.06 -1.74
CA THR A 67 -12.49 13.47 -0.73
C THR A 67 -12.84 12.00 -0.53
N ALA A 68 -11.87 11.22 -0.05
CA ALA A 68 -12.04 9.81 0.32
C ALA A 68 -11.87 9.65 1.86
N PRO A 69 -12.87 10.03 2.67
CA PRO A 69 -12.73 10.14 4.13
C PRO A 69 -12.48 8.80 4.83
N THR A 70 -12.79 7.68 4.18
CA THR A 70 -12.55 6.33 4.71
C THR A 70 -11.17 5.79 4.34
N ALA A 71 -10.45 6.44 3.43
CA ALA A 71 -9.14 6.02 2.99
C ALA A 71 -8.09 6.31 4.06
N LYS A 72 -7.46 5.26 4.59
CA LYS A 72 -6.43 5.36 5.63
C LYS A 72 -5.46 4.19 5.61
N VAL A 73 -4.34 4.33 6.31
CA VAL A 73 -3.48 3.19 6.65
C VAL A 73 -4.25 2.31 7.62
N VAL A 74 -4.51 1.07 7.22
CA VAL A 74 -5.23 0.07 8.05
C VAL A 74 -4.28 -0.94 8.69
N LYS A 75 -3.08 -1.10 8.14
CA LYS A 75 -2.04 -1.96 8.71
C LYS A 75 -0.66 -1.48 8.29
N SER A 76 0.30 -1.56 9.21
CA SER A 76 1.72 -1.44 8.94
C SER A 76 2.43 -2.73 9.36
N PHE A 77 3.41 -3.14 8.55
CA PHE A 77 4.31 -4.24 8.81
C PHE A 77 5.73 -3.69 8.88
N GLU A 78 6.41 -3.92 9.99
CA GLU A 78 7.84 -3.66 10.10
C GLU A 78 8.61 -4.77 9.38
N VAL A 79 9.63 -4.38 8.63
CA VAL A 79 10.50 -5.28 7.89
C VAL A 79 11.77 -5.46 8.70
N GLY A 80 12.00 -6.69 9.16
CA GLY A 80 13.22 -7.04 9.88
C GLY A 80 14.46 -6.95 8.98
N LYS A 81 15.64 -6.97 9.60
CA LYS A 81 16.90 -7.07 8.86
C LYS A 81 16.94 -8.39 8.08
N GLY A 82 17.32 -8.34 6.81
CA GLY A 82 17.42 -9.53 5.97
C GLY A 82 17.68 -9.20 4.51
N THR A 83 17.81 -10.26 3.71
CA THR A 83 17.93 -10.21 2.25
C THR A 83 16.99 -11.24 1.63
N GLY A 84 16.79 -11.18 0.32
CA GLY A 84 15.91 -12.13 -0.37
C GLY A 84 14.47 -11.65 -0.38
N ARG A 85 13.53 -12.45 0.13
CA ARG A 85 12.09 -12.17 0.04
C ARG A 85 11.44 -12.07 1.41
N VAL A 86 10.50 -11.14 1.54
CA VAL A 86 9.57 -11.05 2.68
C VAL A 86 8.14 -11.24 2.21
N SER A 87 7.31 -11.83 3.07
CA SER A 87 5.91 -12.13 2.80
C SER A 87 5.03 -11.64 3.95
N PHE A 88 3.95 -10.93 3.62
CA PHE A 88 2.96 -10.47 4.58
C PHE A 88 1.56 -10.90 4.14
N THR A 89 0.70 -11.17 5.12
CA THR A 89 -0.72 -11.39 4.89
C THR A 89 -1.52 -10.43 5.75
N TYR A 90 -2.49 -9.76 5.13
CA TYR A 90 -3.47 -8.94 5.81
C TYR A 90 -4.87 -9.50 5.56
N ALA A 91 -5.56 -9.89 6.62
CA ALA A 91 -6.95 -10.29 6.53
C ALA A 91 -7.80 -9.03 6.33
N LEU A 92 -8.32 -8.84 5.11
CA LEU A 92 -9.30 -7.78 4.84
C LEU A 92 -10.63 -8.07 5.55
N GLY A 93 -10.89 -9.35 5.82
CA GLY A 93 -12.11 -9.81 6.47
C GLY A 93 -13.23 -10.00 5.46
N ARG A 94 -14.47 -10.00 5.96
CA ARG A 94 -15.67 -10.13 5.13
C ARG A 94 -15.91 -8.82 4.38
N VAL A 95 -16.04 -8.91 3.07
CA VAL A 95 -16.24 -7.74 2.22
C VAL A 95 -17.71 -7.62 1.84
N ASP A 96 -18.35 -6.59 2.40
CA ASP A 96 -19.73 -6.24 2.08
C ASP A 96 -19.84 -4.98 1.22
N GLU A 97 -18.82 -4.13 1.24
CA GLU A 97 -18.79 -2.88 0.47
C GLU A 97 -17.60 -2.85 -0.50
N PRO A 98 -17.76 -2.22 -1.68
CA PRO A 98 -16.65 -2.01 -2.58
C PRO A 98 -15.51 -1.24 -1.91
N CYS A 99 -14.26 -1.68 -2.09
CA CYS A 99 -13.10 -0.99 -1.54
C CYS A 99 -11.92 -0.94 -2.51
N CYS A 100 -11.09 0.08 -2.35
CA CYS A 100 -9.78 0.21 -2.97
C CYS A 100 -8.70 -0.13 -1.96
N LEU A 101 -7.71 -0.90 -2.39
CA LEU A 101 -6.52 -1.26 -1.64
C LEU A 101 -5.29 -0.73 -2.34
N ARG A 102 -4.32 -0.27 -1.54
CA ARG A 102 -2.99 0.07 -2.03
C ARG A 102 -1.94 -0.41 -1.04
N VAL A 103 -0.86 -0.95 -1.58
CA VAL A 103 0.34 -1.27 -0.80
C VAL A 103 1.35 -0.17 -1.05
N ARG A 104 2.01 0.31 0.00
CA ARG A 104 3.20 1.14 -0.12
C ARG A 104 4.30 0.62 0.79
N GLY A 105 5.53 1.00 0.51
CA GLY A 105 6.64 0.76 1.43
C GLY A 105 7.61 1.92 1.45
N THR A 106 8.43 1.95 2.51
CA THR A 106 9.36 3.05 2.79
C THR A 106 10.63 2.56 3.46
N ASP A 107 11.73 3.27 3.22
CA ASP A 107 12.97 3.14 4.00
C ASP A 107 12.85 3.70 5.43
N GLY A 108 11.78 4.44 5.72
CA GLY A 108 11.47 4.98 7.04
C GLY A 108 12.28 6.23 7.44
N ASN A 109 13.11 6.77 6.55
CA ASN A 109 14.03 7.87 6.87
C ASN A 109 13.30 9.21 7.04
N ARG A 110 12.27 9.46 6.22
CA ARG A 110 11.50 10.71 6.20
C ARG A 110 10.02 10.41 6.29
N SER A 111 9.45 10.56 7.47
CA SER A 111 8.02 10.35 7.72
C SER A 111 7.42 11.50 8.53
N ALA A 112 6.15 11.77 8.29
CA ALA A 112 5.33 12.72 9.04
C ALA A 112 3.87 12.24 9.08
N PRO A 113 3.03 12.75 9.99
CA PRO A 113 1.59 12.58 9.85
C PRO A 113 1.12 12.99 8.46
N GLY A 114 0.26 12.19 7.83
CA GLY A 114 -0.25 12.49 6.50
C GLY A 114 -1.08 13.76 6.46
N LEU A 115 -1.38 14.24 5.25
CA LEU A 115 -2.10 15.50 4.99
C LEU A 115 -3.39 15.66 5.82
N MET A 116 -4.13 14.57 6.03
CA MET A 116 -5.40 14.55 6.77
C MET A 116 -5.22 14.15 8.25
N GLY A 117 -4.00 14.19 8.77
CA GLY A 117 -3.64 13.91 10.15
C GLY A 117 -3.22 12.46 10.44
N ALA A 118 -2.63 12.26 11.62
CA ALA A 118 -2.06 10.98 12.06
C ALA A 118 -3.09 9.85 12.18
N GLY A 119 -4.38 10.17 12.33
CA GLY A 119 -5.46 9.17 12.36
C GLY A 119 -5.75 8.54 10.98
N VAL A 120 -5.39 9.23 9.90
CA VAL A 120 -5.49 8.73 8.52
C VAL A 120 -4.18 8.04 8.13
N ASP A 121 -3.06 8.67 8.44
CA ASP A 121 -1.73 8.17 8.15
C ASP A 121 -0.76 8.63 9.24
N PRO A 122 -0.39 7.75 10.19
CA PRO A 122 0.49 8.11 11.29
C PRO A 122 1.90 8.53 10.85
N SER A 123 2.37 7.95 9.73
CA SER A 123 3.76 8.02 9.29
C SER A 123 3.81 8.02 7.75
N GLY A 124 3.16 8.97 7.11
CA GLY A 124 3.19 9.18 5.66
C GLY A 124 4.49 9.83 5.17
N PRO A 125 4.65 10.03 3.86
CA PRO A 125 5.79 10.75 3.30
C PRO A 125 5.81 12.18 3.80
N ALA A 126 6.95 12.61 4.35
CA ALA A 126 7.14 13.99 4.76
C ALA A 126 7.20 14.90 3.51
N THR A 127 6.71 16.13 3.63
CA THR A 127 6.88 17.12 2.55
C THR A 127 8.36 17.46 2.37
N ASP A 128 8.80 17.53 1.12
CA ASP A 128 10.15 17.95 0.78
C ASP A 128 10.44 19.36 1.29
N VAL A 129 11.67 19.56 1.77
CA VAL A 129 12.19 20.90 2.07
C VAL A 129 12.72 21.48 0.76
N ILE A 130 12.24 22.68 0.40
CA ILE A 130 12.65 23.36 -0.83
C ILE A 130 14.18 23.47 -0.88
N GLY A 131 14.79 22.93 -1.95
CA GLY A 131 16.24 22.93 -2.16
C GLY A 131 17.01 21.86 -1.40
N ALA A 132 16.35 20.98 -0.63
CA ALA A 132 16.97 19.92 0.15
C ALA A 132 16.23 18.56 0.02
N ALA A 133 15.58 18.34 -1.13
CA ALA A 133 15.03 17.04 -1.48
C ALA A 133 16.17 16.08 -1.84
N ASP A 134 16.14 14.87 -1.27
CA ASP A 134 17.11 13.81 -1.56
C ASP A 134 16.35 12.57 -2.07
N PRO A 135 16.39 12.28 -3.39
CA PRO A 135 15.65 11.16 -3.96
C PRO A 135 16.22 9.79 -3.59
N TRP A 136 17.34 9.75 -2.84
CA TRP A 136 17.98 8.52 -2.39
C TRP A 136 17.75 8.23 -0.91
N LEU A 137 17.51 9.26 -0.10
CA LEU A 137 17.26 9.10 1.35
C LEU A 137 15.78 9.30 1.73
N ASP A 138 14.89 9.45 0.75
CA ASP A 138 13.44 9.48 0.91
C ASP A 138 12.77 8.44 0.02
N LEU A 139 13.07 7.16 0.26
CA LEU A 139 12.60 6.10 -0.63
C LEU A 139 11.21 5.62 -0.25
N TRP A 140 10.31 5.70 -1.23
CA TRP A 140 8.97 5.15 -1.18
C TRP A 140 8.65 4.36 -2.44
N PHE A 141 7.89 3.28 -2.31
CA PHE A 141 7.23 2.64 -3.44
C PHE A 141 5.73 2.59 -3.22
N TYR A 142 4.97 2.53 -4.32
CA TYR A 142 3.53 2.35 -4.30
C TYR A 142 3.15 1.27 -5.31
N GLY A 143 2.39 0.28 -4.84
CA GLY A 143 1.68 -0.64 -5.72
C GLY A 143 0.56 0.07 -6.47
N ASN A 144 0.21 -0.48 -7.63
CA ASN A 144 -1.00 -0.08 -8.35
C ASN A 144 -2.23 -0.36 -7.49
N PRO A 145 -3.26 0.50 -7.54
CA PRO A 145 -4.48 0.31 -6.75
C PRO A 145 -5.21 -0.96 -7.21
N SER A 146 -5.53 -1.84 -6.26
CA SER A 146 -6.37 -3.01 -6.49
C SER A 146 -7.77 -2.78 -5.92
N TRP A 147 -8.78 -3.35 -6.56
CA TRP A 147 -10.18 -3.13 -6.19
C TRP A 147 -10.84 -4.42 -5.76
N VAL A 148 -11.67 -4.38 -4.72
CA VAL A 148 -12.54 -5.49 -4.32
C VAL A 148 -13.98 -5.06 -4.46
N LEU A 149 -14.74 -5.76 -5.31
CA LEU A 149 -16.12 -5.43 -5.66
C LEU A 149 -17.04 -6.60 -5.25
N PRO A 150 -17.75 -6.48 -4.12
CA PRO A 150 -18.79 -7.45 -3.76
C PRO A 150 -20.01 -7.29 -4.69
N SER A 151 -20.52 -8.41 -5.18
CA SER A 151 -21.75 -8.52 -5.99
C SER A 151 -22.76 -9.44 -5.34
#